data_AF-A0A2V2VA28-F1
#
_entry.id   AF-A0A2V2VA28-F1
#
_cell.length_a   1.000
_cell.length_b   1.000
_cell.length_c   1.000
_cell.angle_alpha   90.00
_cell.angle_beta   90.00
_cell.angle_gamma   90.00
#
_symmetry.space_group_name_H-M   'P 1'
#
loop_
_entity.id
_entity.type
_entity.pdbx_description
1 polymer ?
#
loop_
_entity_poly.entity_id
_entity_poly.type
_entity_poly.pdbx_seq_one_letter_code
_entity_poly.pdbx_strand_id
1 'polypeptide(L)'
;MSRKWVRRAIWLAIFVWFFWAIFWIWLGEQKRWGLAENKVASVPPAPRVVFVVAQTKPSQGWCQMMASALLSNVTVASVGFRQAYHHITRALWVWRYVESEGLRDDDVVVSYDGADTVFIGALAVQRAVRRFIDSTAPPLKPLTLRLCVEVRRLPRSYFRRRAIATIYR
;
A
#
# COMPACT_ATOMS: atom_id res chain seq x y z
N MET A 1 42.27 51.94 -23.60
CA MET A 1 41.59 50.81 -22.92
C MET A 1 42.37 49.54 -23.23
N SER A 2 42.96 48.87 -22.22
CA SER A 2 43.93 47.78 -22.44
C SER A 2 43.26 46.50 -23.01
N ARG A 3 43.85 45.91 -24.07
CA ARG A 3 43.37 44.66 -24.73
C ARG A 3 43.06 43.51 -23.76
N LYS A 4 43.70 43.49 -22.59
CA LYS A 4 43.46 42.48 -21.54
C LYS A 4 42.07 42.62 -20.89
N TRP A 5 41.55 43.85 -20.76
CA TRP A 5 40.22 44.11 -20.19
C TRP A 5 39.10 43.76 -21.17
N VAL A 6 39.30 44.01 -22.46
CA VAL A 6 38.35 43.62 -23.51
C VAL A 6 38.21 42.09 -23.58
N ARG A 7 39.33 41.36 -23.53
CA ARG A 7 39.31 39.88 -23.49
C ARG A 7 38.59 39.32 -22.26
N ARG A 8 38.77 39.93 -21.09
CA ARG A 8 38.07 39.52 -19.86
C ARG A 8 36.57 39.78 -19.93
N ALA A 9 36.16 40.91 -20.48
CA ALA A 9 34.74 41.24 -20.67
C ALA A 9 34.05 40.26 -21.63
N ILE A 10 34.72 39.86 -22.72
CA ILE A 10 34.21 38.87 -23.67
C ILE A 10 34.03 37.51 -23.00
N TRP A 11 35.00 37.05 -22.19
CA TRP A 11 34.86 35.78 -21.46
C TRP A 11 33.76 35.80 -20.40
N LEU A 12 33.56 36.93 -19.72
CA LEU A 12 32.45 37.10 -18.80
C LEU A 12 31.10 37.01 -19.52
N ALA A 13 30.97 37.66 -20.67
CA ALA A 13 29.73 37.61 -21.46
C ALA A 13 29.40 36.18 -21.94
N ILE A 14 30.41 35.44 -22.42
CA ILE A 14 30.23 34.05 -22.86
C ILE A 14 29.86 33.15 -21.69
N PHE A 15 30.52 33.32 -20.54
CA PHE A 15 30.21 32.55 -19.33
C PHE A 15 28.76 32.80 -18.88
N VAL A 16 28.33 34.06 -18.79
CA VAL A 16 26.95 34.41 -18.43
C VAL A 16 25.94 33.79 -19.40
N TRP A 17 26.22 33.84 -20.71
CA TRP A 17 25.35 33.26 -21.72
C TRP A 17 25.25 31.73 -21.61
N PHE A 18 26.38 31.05 -21.36
CA PHE A 18 26.41 29.60 -21.16
C PHE A 18 25.58 29.16 -19.94
N PHE A 19 25.75 29.85 -18.80
CA PHE A 19 24.98 29.54 -17.59
C PHE A 19 23.49 29.84 -17.76
N TRP A 20 23.16 30.91 -18.48
CA TRP A 20 21.77 31.22 -18.84
C TRP A 20 21.15 30.11 -19.70
N ALA A 21 21.84 29.64 -20.75
CA ALA A 21 21.34 28.58 -21.62
C ALA A 21 21.13 27.25 -20.86
N ILE A 22 22.07 26.86 -20.01
CA ILE A 22 21.96 25.65 -19.17
C ILE A 22 20.76 25.75 -18.22
N PHE A 23 20.56 26.91 -17.60
CA PHE A 23 19.42 27.14 -16.70
C PHE A 23 18.07 26.91 -17.40
N TRP A 24 17.92 27.40 -18.63
CA TRP A 24 16.68 27.20 -19.40
C TRP A 24 16.49 25.76 -19.89
N ILE A 25 17.56 25.06 -20.26
CA ILE A 25 17.50 23.63 -20.60
C ILE A 25 17.05 22.81 -19.37
N TRP A 26 17.64 23.08 -18.21
CA TRP A 26 17.28 22.43 -16.94
C TRP A 26 15.83 22.69 -16.54
N LEU A 27 15.36 23.94 -16.66
CA LEU A 27 13.97 24.30 -16.38
C LEU A 27 12.98 23.62 -17.36
N GLY A 28 13.38 23.46 -18.63
CA GLY A 28 12.61 22.74 -19.64
C GLY A 28 12.46 21.26 -19.33
N GLU A 29 13.53 20.59 -18.87
CA GLU A 29 13.46 19.20 -18.43
C GLU A 29 12.55 19.03 -17.22
N GLN A 30 12.63 19.89 -16.20
CA GLN A 30 11.76 19.81 -15.01
C GLN A 30 10.27 19.85 -15.39
N LYS A 31 9.88 20.72 -16.34
CA LYS A 31 8.50 20.78 -16.85
C LYS A 31 8.10 19.50 -17.61
N ARG A 32 9.03 18.92 -18.38
CA ARG A 32 8.78 17.67 -19.13
C ARG A 32 8.61 16.48 -18.18
N TRP A 33 9.42 16.40 -17.14
CA TRP A 33 9.29 15.39 -16.09
C TRP A 33 7.97 15.53 -15.32
N GLY A 34 7.59 16.75 -14.93
CA GLY A 34 6.29 16.99 -14.28
C GLY A 34 5.08 16.68 -15.17
N LEU A 35 5.17 16.92 -16.48
CA LEU A 35 4.10 16.56 -17.42
C LEU A 35 4.02 15.05 -17.65
N ALA A 36 5.16 14.36 -17.71
CA ALA A 36 5.24 12.91 -17.84
C ALA A 36 4.68 12.21 -16.59
N GLU A 37 5.05 12.68 -15.39
CA GLU A 37 4.51 12.16 -14.12
C GLU A 37 2.98 12.31 -14.04
N ASN A 38 2.45 13.47 -14.46
CA ASN A 38 1.01 13.71 -14.51
C ASN A 38 0.28 12.88 -15.58
N LYS A 39 0.91 12.58 -16.73
CA LYS A 39 0.33 11.67 -17.74
C LYS A 39 0.39 10.20 -17.32
N VAL A 40 1.35 9.82 -16.49
CA VAL A 40 1.51 8.45 -15.97
C VAL A 40 0.54 8.19 -14.79
N ALA A 41 -0.02 9.23 -14.18
CA ALA A 41 -1.17 9.14 -13.27
C ALA A 41 -2.46 8.74 -14.03
N SER A 42 -2.41 7.62 -14.73
CA SER A 42 -3.58 6.85 -15.14
C SER A 42 -4.41 6.49 -13.91
N VAL A 43 -5.73 6.36 -14.08
CA VAL A 43 -6.63 5.92 -13.02
C VAL A 43 -6.04 4.65 -12.41
N PRO A 44 -5.68 4.64 -11.11
CA PRO A 44 -5.09 3.46 -10.51
C PRO A 44 -6.07 2.30 -10.67
N PRO A 45 -5.60 1.11 -11.08
CA PRO A 45 -6.47 -0.04 -11.24
C PRO A 45 -7.16 -0.32 -9.90
N ALA A 46 -8.42 -0.75 -9.97
CA ALA A 46 -9.25 -0.98 -8.79
C ALA A 46 -8.49 -1.82 -7.74
N PRO A 47 -8.56 -1.46 -6.45
CA PRO A 47 -7.78 -2.10 -5.41
C PRO A 47 -8.13 -3.58 -5.32
N ARG A 48 -7.12 -4.45 -5.27
CA ARG A 48 -7.32 -5.88 -5.09
C ARG A 48 -7.74 -6.14 -3.65
N VAL A 49 -8.78 -6.95 -3.45
CA VAL A 49 -9.26 -7.30 -2.11
C VAL A 49 -8.91 -8.76 -1.86
N VAL A 50 -8.19 -9.02 -0.78
CA VAL A 50 -7.82 -10.38 -0.36
C VAL A 50 -8.33 -10.66 1.06
N PHE A 51 -8.82 -11.87 1.26
CA PHE A 51 -9.29 -12.34 2.57
C PHE A 51 -8.29 -13.37 3.10
N VAL A 52 -7.82 -13.17 4.33
CA VAL A 52 -6.79 -13.99 4.95
C VAL A 52 -7.27 -14.48 6.30
N VAL A 53 -7.01 -15.75 6.59
CA VAL A 53 -7.24 -16.35 7.90
C VAL A 53 -5.94 -16.95 8.42
N ALA A 54 -5.62 -16.66 9.67
CA ALA A 54 -4.50 -17.29 10.36
C ALA A 54 -4.97 -18.50 11.15
N GLN A 55 -4.62 -19.70 10.70
CA GLN A 55 -5.03 -20.95 11.32
C GLN A 55 -3.90 -21.98 11.31
N THR A 56 -3.56 -22.52 12.48
CA THR A 56 -2.43 -23.45 12.64
C THR A 56 -2.78 -24.90 12.41
N LYS A 57 -4.05 -25.28 12.61
CA LYS A 57 -4.54 -26.66 12.42
C LYS A 57 -5.99 -26.66 11.95
N PRO A 58 -6.45 -27.70 11.23
CA PRO A 58 -7.87 -27.83 10.91
C PRO A 58 -8.69 -27.86 12.20
N SER A 59 -9.82 -27.16 12.18
CA SER A 59 -10.79 -27.15 13.27
C SER A 59 -12.19 -27.09 12.68
N GLN A 60 -13.19 -27.51 13.46
CA GLN A 60 -14.59 -27.46 13.02
C GLN A 60 -14.99 -26.04 12.57
N GLY A 61 -14.62 -25.03 13.36
CA GLY A 61 -14.90 -23.64 13.03
C GLY A 61 -14.18 -23.14 11.77
N TRP A 62 -12.94 -23.58 11.54
CA TRP A 62 -12.23 -23.24 10.31
C TRP A 62 -12.91 -23.89 9.09
N CYS A 63 -13.35 -25.14 9.20
CA CYS A 63 -14.12 -25.79 8.14
C CYS A 63 -15.44 -25.06 7.86
N GLN A 64 -16.15 -24.60 8.90
CA GLN A 64 -17.36 -23.78 8.76
C GLN A 64 -17.08 -22.44 8.07
N MET A 65 -15.98 -21.77 8.44
CA MET A 65 -15.53 -20.55 7.78
C MET A 65 -15.27 -20.79 6.29
N MET A 66 -14.48 -21.82 5.95
CA MET A 66 -14.15 -22.14 4.56
C MET A 66 -15.39 -22.51 3.74
N ALA A 67 -16.31 -23.30 4.31
CA ALA A 67 -17.57 -23.65 3.67
C ALA A 67 -18.45 -22.41 3.42
N SER A 68 -18.60 -21.55 4.43
CA SER A 68 -19.38 -20.31 4.29
C SER A 68 -18.74 -19.32 3.30
N ALA A 69 -17.40 -19.29 3.20
CA ALA A 69 -16.68 -18.51 2.21
C ALA A 69 -16.99 -19.00 0.79
N LEU A 70 -16.93 -20.32 0.55
CA LEU A 70 -17.29 -20.93 -0.73
C LEU A 70 -18.74 -20.61 -1.12
N LEU A 71 -19.69 -20.75 -0.18
CA LEU A 71 -21.10 -20.41 -0.41
C LEU A 71 -21.32 -18.91 -0.65
N SER A 72 -20.43 -18.06 -0.15
CA SER A 72 -20.46 -16.61 -0.34
C SER A 72 -19.65 -16.14 -1.55
N ASN A 73 -19.09 -17.05 -2.35
CA ASN A 73 -18.19 -16.74 -3.46
C ASN A 73 -17.00 -15.86 -3.03
N VAL A 74 -16.41 -16.19 -1.88
CA VAL A 74 -15.23 -15.52 -1.31
C VAL A 74 -14.07 -16.50 -1.25
N THR A 75 -12.94 -16.12 -1.85
CA THR A 75 -11.69 -16.88 -1.73
C THR A 75 -10.92 -16.41 -0.49
N VAL A 76 -10.60 -17.35 0.40
CA VAL A 76 -9.85 -17.09 1.63
C VAL A 76 -8.52 -17.83 1.61
N ALA A 77 -7.42 -17.12 1.82
CA ALA A 77 -6.10 -17.70 2.00
C ALA A 77 -5.87 -18.09 3.47
N SER A 78 -5.47 -19.32 3.72
CA SER A 78 -5.11 -19.80 5.07
C SER A 78 -3.59 -19.71 5.27
N VAL A 79 -3.17 -19.00 6.31
CA VAL A 79 -1.74 -18.80 6.66
C VAL A 79 -1.42 -19.40 8.02
N GLY A 80 -0.15 -19.77 8.23
CA GLY A 80 0.32 -20.32 9.51
C GLY A 80 0.00 -21.78 9.75
N PHE A 81 -0.45 -22.52 8.73
CA PHE A 81 -0.78 -23.93 8.85
C PHE A 81 0.44 -24.76 9.32
N ARG A 82 0.22 -25.66 10.28
CA ARG A 82 1.24 -26.49 10.96
C ARG A 82 2.31 -25.71 11.74
N GLN A 83 2.13 -24.41 11.95
CA GLN A 83 3.04 -23.60 12.77
C GLN A 83 2.58 -23.58 14.23
N ALA A 84 3.52 -23.34 15.14
CA ALA A 84 3.19 -23.11 16.55
C ALA A 84 2.47 -21.77 16.72
N TYR A 85 1.39 -21.76 17.52
CA TYR A 85 0.62 -20.56 17.74
C TYR A 85 1.20 -19.69 18.86
N HIS A 86 1.48 -18.43 18.54
CA HIS A 86 1.64 -17.35 19.51
C HIS A 86 0.89 -16.11 19.01
N HIS A 87 0.31 -15.30 19.91
CA HIS A 87 -0.52 -14.15 19.51
C HIS A 87 0.18 -13.19 18.52
N ILE A 88 1.49 -12.96 18.67
CA ILE A 88 2.26 -12.08 17.78
C ILE A 88 2.50 -12.72 16.39
N THR A 89 2.59 -14.05 16.31
CA THR A 89 2.88 -14.76 15.05
C THR A 89 1.76 -14.63 14.02
N ARG A 90 0.52 -14.36 14.46
CA ARG A 90 -0.63 -14.12 13.58
C ARG A 90 -0.38 -12.96 12.62
N ALA A 91 -0.05 -11.79 13.16
CA ALA A 91 0.22 -10.59 12.36
C ALA A 91 1.43 -10.79 11.43
N LEU A 92 2.44 -11.54 11.88
CA LEU A 92 3.62 -11.86 11.08
C LEU A 92 3.28 -12.75 9.88
N TRP A 93 2.40 -13.74 10.03
CA TRP A 93 1.99 -14.58 8.90
C TRP A 93 1.18 -13.81 7.87
N VAL A 94 0.28 -12.93 8.31
CA VAL A 94 -0.44 -12.04 7.39
C VAL A 94 0.54 -11.12 6.66
N TRP A 95 1.48 -10.49 7.38
CA TRP A 95 2.52 -9.66 6.76
C TRP A 95 3.31 -10.40 5.69
N ARG A 96 3.81 -11.61 5.99
CA ARG A 96 4.57 -12.44 5.03
C ARG A 96 3.75 -12.81 3.81
N TYR A 97 2.46 -13.10 3.98
CA TYR A 97 1.54 -13.35 2.87
C TYR A 97 1.38 -12.12 1.98
N VAL A 98 1.23 -10.93 2.59
CA VAL A 98 1.11 -9.68 1.83
C VAL A 98 2.40 -9.37 1.04
N GLU A 99 3.56 -9.69 1.60
CA GLU A 99 4.84 -9.60 0.88
C GLU A 99 4.95 -10.62 -0.26
N SER A 100 4.62 -11.89 -0.01
CA SER A 100 4.77 -12.95 -1.02
C SER A 100 3.82 -12.78 -2.20
N GLU A 101 2.61 -12.28 -1.96
CA GLU A 101 1.61 -12.01 -3.00
C GLU A 101 1.83 -10.69 -3.77
N GLY A 102 2.87 -9.93 -3.39
CA GLY A 102 3.21 -8.65 -4.03
C GLY A 102 2.08 -7.62 -3.96
N LEU A 103 1.29 -7.61 -2.87
CA LEU A 103 0.18 -6.68 -2.72
C LEU A 103 0.67 -5.24 -2.69
N ARG A 104 -0.05 -4.37 -3.38
CA ARG A 104 0.23 -2.94 -3.49
C ARG A 104 -0.30 -2.21 -2.26
N ASP A 105 0.18 -0.99 -2.05
CA ASP A 105 -0.21 -0.16 -0.91
C ASP A 105 -1.69 0.27 -0.97
N ASP A 106 -2.31 0.25 -2.16
CA ASP A 106 -3.74 0.52 -2.38
C ASP A 106 -4.62 -0.73 -2.28
N ASP A 107 -4.04 -1.93 -2.23
CA ASP A 107 -4.80 -3.17 -2.08
C ASP A 107 -5.32 -3.34 -0.65
N VAL A 108 -6.47 -4.04 -0.50
CA VAL A 108 -7.16 -4.23 0.77
C VAL A 108 -6.97 -5.66 1.27
N VAL A 109 -6.46 -5.78 2.50
CA VAL A 109 -6.31 -7.05 3.20
C VAL A 109 -7.32 -7.11 4.33
N VAL A 110 -8.23 -8.08 4.26
CA VAL A 110 -9.19 -8.35 5.33
C VAL A 110 -8.73 -9.60 6.07
N SER A 111 -8.29 -9.42 7.31
CA SER A 111 -7.85 -10.53 8.16
C SER A 111 -8.94 -10.92 9.15
N TYR A 112 -9.20 -12.23 9.26
CA TYR A 112 -10.11 -12.80 10.24
C TYR A 112 -9.40 -13.69 11.23
N ASP A 113 -10.02 -13.85 12.39
CA ASP A 113 -9.67 -14.89 13.34
C ASP A 113 -10.12 -16.25 12.82
N GLY A 114 -9.22 -17.23 12.97
CA GLY A 114 -9.49 -18.60 12.54
C GLY A 114 -10.38 -19.31 13.55
N ALA A 115 -11.43 -19.95 13.03
CA ALA A 115 -12.36 -20.84 13.72
C ALA A 115 -13.58 -20.25 14.44
N ASP A 116 -13.78 -18.94 14.48
CA ASP A 116 -14.94 -18.29 15.10
C ASP A 116 -15.65 -17.28 14.17
N THR A 117 -15.29 -17.28 12.89
CA THR A 117 -15.84 -16.39 11.87
C THR A 117 -16.60 -17.18 10.80
N VAL A 118 -17.74 -16.64 10.33
CA VAL A 118 -18.51 -17.18 9.20
C VAL A 118 -18.94 -16.05 8.25
N PHE A 119 -19.03 -16.37 6.96
CA PHE A 119 -19.53 -15.44 5.95
C PHE A 119 -21.04 -15.64 5.75
N ILE A 120 -21.79 -14.54 5.78
CA ILE A 120 -23.26 -14.54 5.70
C ILE A 120 -23.79 -14.21 4.29
N GLY A 121 -22.95 -14.34 3.26
CA GLY A 121 -23.31 -14.11 1.85
C GLY A 121 -22.49 -13.03 1.16
N ALA A 122 -22.34 -13.19 -0.17
CA ALA A 122 -21.50 -12.35 -1.03
C ALA A 122 -21.83 -10.85 -0.91
N LEU A 123 -23.12 -10.50 -0.91
CA LEU A 123 -23.58 -9.12 -0.92
C LEU A 123 -23.20 -8.37 0.36
N ALA A 124 -23.29 -9.03 1.52
CA ALA A 124 -22.92 -8.44 2.80
C ALA A 124 -21.41 -8.15 2.83
N VAL A 125 -20.60 -9.10 2.37
CA VAL A 125 -19.14 -8.97 2.28
C VAL A 125 -18.75 -7.82 1.34
N GLN A 126 -19.32 -7.79 0.13
CA GLN A 126 -19.05 -6.75 -0.85
C GLN A 126 -19.44 -5.36 -0.34
N ARG A 127 -20.60 -5.24 0.34
CA ARG A 127 -21.02 -3.96 0.94
C ARG A 127 -20.08 -3.51 2.05
N ALA A 128 -19.61 -4.43 2.89
CA ALA A 128 -18.66 -4.11 3.95
C ALA A 128 -17.33 -3.62 3.38
N VAL A 129 -16.78 -4.34 2.39
CA VAL A 129 -15.54 -3.95 1.70
C VAL A 129 -15.68 -2.62 0.98
N ARG A 130 -16.77 -2.43 0.21
CA ARG A 130 -17.04 -1.18 -0.49
C ARG A 130 -17.17 -0.01 0.48
N ARG A 131 -17.93 -0.20 1.57
CA ARG A 131 -18.06 0.81 2.62
C ARG A 131 -16.70 1.16 3.24
N PHE A 132 -15.84 0.17 3.47
CA PHE A 132 -14.48 0.41 3.96
C PHE A 132 -13.72 1.30 2.98
N ILE A 133 -13.59 0.88 1.72
CA ILE A 133 -12.89 1.62 0.65
C ILE A 133 -13.42 3.05 0.52
N ASP A 134 -14.75 3.22 0.46
CA ASP A 134 -15.40 4.52 0.30
C ASP A 134 -15.18 5.41 1.54
N SER A 135 -15.11 4.83 2.73
CA SER A 135 -14.93 5.58 4.00
C SER A 135 -13.48 5.91 4.35
N THR A 136 -12.50 5.20 3.78
CA THR A 136 -11.09 5.35 4.14
C THR A 136 -10.33 6.44 3.36
N ALA A 137 -10.99 7.14 2.42
CA ALA A 137 -10.48 8.24 1.59
C ALA A 137 -9.34 7.83 0.61
N PRO A 138 -9.14 8.55 -0.53
CA PRO A 138 -8.12 8.18 -1.51
C PRO A 138 -6.71 8.34 -0.92
N PRO A 139 -5.69 7.65 -1.46
CA PRO A 139 -4.36 7.60 -0.87
C PRO A 139 -3.85 9.02 -0.63
N LEU A 140 -3.81 9.42 0.64
CA LEU A 140 -3.17 10.66 1.02
C LEU A 140 -1.70 10.56 0.59
N LYS A 141 -1.24 11.60 -0.10
CA LYS A 141 0.17 12.01 -0.21
C LYS A 141 0.98 11.65 1.05
N PRO A 142 2.31 11.40 0.93
CA PRO A 142 3.07 10.43 1.72
C PRO A 142 3.35 10.85 3.17
N LEU A 143 2.32 11.10 3.98
CA LEU A 143 2.53 11.57 5.37
C LEU A 143 1.44 11.23 6.38
N THR A 144 0.45 10.38 6.08
CA THR A 144 -0.53 10.03 7.12
C THR A 144 -1.00 8.59 7.04
N LEU A 145 -0.33 7.72 7.80
CA LEU A 145 -0.77 6.37 8.15
C LEU A 145 -2.07 6.44 8.95
N ARG A 146 -3.20 5.96 8.39
CA ARG A 146 -4.36 5.56 9.18
C ARG A 146 -4.27 4.07 9.49
N LEU A 147 -3.92 3.79 10.74
CA LEU A 147 -3.86 2.47 11.33
C LEU A 147 -5.22 2.21 12.00
N CYS A 148 -6.12 1.45 11.37
CA CYS A 148 -7.24 0.84 12.09
C CYS A 148 -6.79 -0.54 12.59
N VAL A 149 -6.01 -0.51 13.67
CA VAL A 149 -5.65 -1.68 14.47
C VAL A 149 -6.05 -1.31 15.90
N GLU A 150 -7.20 -1.79 16.36
CA GLU A 150 -7.49 -1.85 17.79
C GLU A 150 -6.65 -3.00 18.37
N VAL A 151 -5.36 -2.77 18.56
CA VAL A 151 -4.48 -3.62 19.38
C VAL A 151 -3.76 -2.69 20.34
N ARG A 152 -4.24 -2.66 21.58
CA ARG A 152 -3.50 -2.04 22.68
C ARG A 152 -2.11 -2.68 22.74
N ARG A 153 -1.09 -1.85 22.48
CA ARG A 153 0.37 -2.05 22.67
C ARG A 153 1.06 -3.07 21.74
N LEU A 154 1.54 -2.57 20.60
CA LEU A 154 2.84 -2.99 20.06
C LEU A 154 3.69 -1.75 19.73
N PRO A 155 5.03 -1.79 19.95
CA PRO A 155 5.91 -0.66 19.73
C PRO A 155 5.97 -0.25 18.25
N ARG A 156 5.96 1.07 18.02
CA ARG A 156 5.88 1.76 16.71
C ARG A 156 7.01 1.45 15.70
N SER A 157 8.00 0.64 16.05
CA SER A 157 9.19 0.41 15.21
C SER A 157 9.03 -0.64 14.11
N TYR A 158 7.93 -1.41 14.07
CA TYR A 158 7.78 -2.54 13.14
C TYR A 158 6.82 -2.33 11.96
N PHE A 159 6.02 -1.27 11.94
CA PHE A 159 5.03 -1.05 10.89
C PHE A 159 5.41 0.15 10.01
N ARG A 160 6.12 -0.11 8.91
CA ARG A 160 6.21 0.83 7.78
C ARG A 160 5.25 0.37 6.68
N ARG A 161 4.26 1.22 6.39
CA ARG A 161 3.54 1.38 5.11
C ARG A 161 2.50 0.34 4.68
N ARG A 162 1.82 -0.42 5.54
CA ARG A 162 0.64 -1.21 5.08
C ARG A 162 -0.48 -1.23 6.11
N ALA A 163 -1.72 -1.03 5.64
CA ALA A 163 -2.92 -1.12 6.46
C ALA A 163 -3.38 -2.59 6.51
N ILE A 164 -3.26 -3.21 7.68
CA ILE A 164 -3.86 -4.52 7.96
C ILE A 164 -5.09 -4.22 8.82
N ALA A 165 -6.29 -4.43 8.27
CA ALA A 165 -7.51 -4.39 9.06
C ALA A 165 -7.74 -5.78 9.68
N THR A 166 -7.50 -5.87 10.98
CA THR A 166 -7.85 -7.06 11.77
C THR A 166 -9.16 -6.78 12.49
N ILE A 167 -10.23 -7.48 12.11
CA ILE A 167 -11.52 -7.36 12.76
C ILE A 167 -11.54 -8.40 13.90
N TYR A 168 -11.38 -7.92 15.13
CA TYR A 168 -11.64 -8.72 16.34
C TYR A 168 -13.12 -8.54 16.71
N ARG A 169 -13.76 -9.63 17.12
CA ARG A 169 -15.09 -9.59 17.73
C ARG A 169 -14.98 -9.64 19.24
#